data_AF-A0AAW7MFC1-F1
#
_entry.id   AF-A0AAW7MFC1-F1
#
_cell.length_a   1.000
_cell.length_b   1.000
_cell.length_c   1.000
_cell.angle_alpha   90.00
_cell.angle_beta   90.00
_cell.angle_gamma   90.00
#
_symmetry.space_group_name_H-M   'P 1'
#
loop_
_entity.id
_entity.type
_entity.pdbx_description
1 polymer ?
#
loop_
_entity_poly.entity_id
_entity_poly.type
_entity_poly.pdbx_seq_one_letter_code
_entity_poly.pdbx_strand_id
1 'polypeptide(L)' 'MQSDTFTHILMLCCSILLIVNGMLSYASSGPAIFMSSLFIIIGLGLLLVTLRLIIQHHAHKQ' A
#
# COMPACT_ATOMS: atom_id res chain seq x y z
N MET A 1 -1.36 -19.43 -9.00
CA MET A 1 -1.31 -19.76 -7.56
C MET A 1 -0.06 -19.19 -6.89
N GLN A 2 1.17 -19.53 -7.33
CA GLN A 2 2.40 -18.99 -6.71
C GLN A 2 2.64 -17.49 -7.00
N SER A 3 2.15 -17.01 -8.15
CA SER A 3 2.16 -15.61 -8.56
C SER A 3 1.27 -14.72 -7.68
N ASP A 4 0.07 -15.19 -7.30
CA ASP A 4 -0.90 -14.42 -6.51
C ASP A 4 -0.35 -14.05 -5.12
N THR A 5 0.27 -15.01 -4.44
CA THR A 5 0.89 -14.79 -3.13
C THR A 5 2.06 -13.81 -3.22
N PHE A 6 2.90 -13.93 -4.26
CA PHE A 6 4.01 -13.00 -4.46
C PHE A 6 3.51 -11.58 -4.75
N THR A 7 2.51 -11.42 -5.60
CA THR A 7 1.89 -10.13 -5.90
C THR A 7 1.23 -9.50 -4.68
N HIS A 8 0.61 -10.28 -3.79
CA HIS A 8 0.06 -9.75 -2.53
C HIS A 8 1.14 -9.26 -1.57
N ILE A 9 2.23 -10.02 -1.42
CA ILE A 9 3.37 -9.62 -0.60
C ILE A 9 4.03 -8.36 -1.19
N LEU A 10 4.15 -8.29 -2.52
CA LEU A 10 4.70 -7.13 -3.21
C LEU A 10 3.82 -5.89 -3.02
N MET A 11 2.49 -6.01 -3.14
CA MET A 11 1.56 -4.90 -2.88
C MET A 11 1.59 -4.45 -1.42
N LEU A 12 1.69 -5.38 -0.47
CA LEU A 12 1.87 -5.06 0.94
C LEU A 12 3.16 -4.25 1.16
N CYS A 13 4.27 -4.73 0.59
CA CYS A 13 5.58 -4.08 0.71
C CYS A 13 5.56 -2.68 0.06
N CYS A 14 4.96 -2.54 -1.13
CA CYS A 14 4.76 -1.25 -1.80
C CYS A 14 3.94 -0.28 -0.96
N SER A 15 2.86 -0.75 -0.32
CA SER A 15 2.00 0.09 0.52
C SER A 15 2.78 0.63 1.73
N ILE A 16 3.56 -0.23 2.39
CA ILE A 16 4.41 0.16 3.53
C ILE A 16 5.49 1.15 3.09
N LEU A 17 6.16 0.88 1.97
CA LEU A 17 7.19 1.76 1.41
C LEU A 17 6.62 3.14 1.06
N LEU A 18 5.42 3.20 0.48
CA LEU A 18 4.73 4.45 0.17
C LEU A 18 4.38 5.26 1.42
N ILE A 19 3.87 4.60 2.46
CA ILE A 19 3.53 5.25 3.74
C ILE A 19 4.80 5.79 4.41
N VAL A 20 5.86 4.98 4.50
CA VAL A 20 7.14 5.39 5.10
C VAL A 20 7.79 6.52 4.31
N ASN A 21 7.71 6.50 2.98
CA ASN A 21 8.22 7.57 2.12
C ASN A 21 7.43 8.88 2.33
N GLY A 22 6.10 8.79 2.42
CA GLY A 22 5.25 9.92 2.80
C GLY A 22 5.54 10.45 4.21
N MET A 23 5.88 9.60 5.16
CA MET A 23 6.26 10.06 6.51
C MET A 23 7.64 10.74 6.54
N LEU A 24 8.62 10.22 5.79
CA LEU A 24 9.97 10.77 5.73
C LEU A 24 10.04 12.09 4.96
N SER A 25 9.23 12.26 3.91
CA SER A 25 9.21 13.48 3.09
C SER A 25 8.51 14.66 3.77
N TYR A 26 7.77 14.41 4.86
CA TYR A 26 7.02 15.43 5.61
C TYR A 26 7.88 16.55 6.21
N ALA A 27 9.20 16.34 6.33
CA ALA A 27 10.12 17.31 6.91
C ALA A 27 10.61 18.39 5.92
N SER A 28 10.42 18.25 4.60
CA SER A 28 11.31 18.93 3.64
C SER A 28 10.80 20.20 2.93
N SER A 29 9.52 20.56 2.94
CA SER A 29 8.97 21.83 2.40
C SER A 29 7.45 21.72 2.16
N GLY A 30 6.74 22.83 1.96
CA GLY A 30 5.30 22.84 1.63
C GLY A 30 4.89 21.89 0.49
N PRO A 31 5.62 21.83 -0.65
CA PRO A 31 5.35 20.88 -1.73
C PRO A 31 5.56 19.41 -1.33
N ALA A 32 6.55 19.14 -0.47
CA ALA A 32 6.84 17.79 0.02
C ALA A 32 5.71 17.27 0.93
N ILE A 33 5.11 18.14 1.75
CA ILE A 33 3.95 17.80 2.59
C ILE A 33 2.73 17.40 1.73
N PHE A 34 2.51 18.09 0.61
CA PHE A 34 1.41 17.77 -0.32
C PHE A 34 1.65 16.44 -1.04
N MET A 35 2.89 16.17 -1.50
CA MET A 35 3.21 14.88 -2.10
C MET A 35 3.17 13.73 -1.08
N SER A 36 3.60 13.98 0.15
CA SER A 36 3.48 13.04 1.26
C SER A 36 2.05 12.62 1.53
N SER A 37 1.11 13.58 1.60
CA SER A 37 -0.28 13.27 1.88
C SER A 37 -0.90 12.44 0.74
N LEU A 38 -0.58 12.75 -0.52
CA LEU A 38 -0.97 11.93 -1.67
C LEU A 38 -0.42 10.51 -1.60
N PHE A 39 0.86 10.34 -1.26
CA PHE A 39 1.47 9.01 -1.14
C PHE A 39 0.88 8.18 0.01
N ILE A 40 0.53 8.82 1.13
CA ILE A 40 -0.16 8.15 2.24
C ILE A 40 -1.56 7.69 1.81
N ILE A 41 -2.32 8.53 1.10
CA ILE A 41 -3.67 8.19 0.61
C ILE A 41 -3.60 7.01 -0.38
N ILE A 42 -2.66 7.05 -1.32
CA ILE A 42 -2.45 5.98 -2.30
C ILE A 42 -2.03 4.68 -1.59
N GLY A 43 -1.10 4.75 -0.64
CA GLY A 43 -0.68 3.60 0.17
C GLY A 43 -1.83 2.96 0.95
N LEU A 44 -2.72 3.78 1.55
CA LEU A 44 -3.92 3.28 2.22
C LEU A 44 -4.90 2.60 1.25
N GLY A 45 -5.09 3.17 0.06
CA GLY A 45 -5.94 2.61 -0.98
C GLY A 45 -5.44 1.24 -1.45
N LEU A 46 -4.13 1.13 -1.73
CA LEU A 46 -3.48 -0.14 -2.08
C LEU A 46 -3.59 -1.18 -0.96
N LEU A 47 -3.47 -0.76 0.30
CA LEU A 47 -3.62 -1.64 1.44
C LEU A 47 -5.05 -2.20 1.56
N LEU A 48 -6.07 -1.36 1.35
CA LEU A 48 -7.47 -1.80 1.30
C LEU A 48 -7.75 -2.77 0.15
N VAL A 49 -7.22 -2.50 -1.05
CA VAL A 49 -7.37 -3.40 -2.21
C VAL A 49 -6.68 -4.74 -1.95
N THR A 50 -5.47 -4.70 -1.40
CA THR A 50 -4.71 -5.92 -1.03
C THR A 50 -5.46 -6.73 0.02
N LEU A 51 -6.01 -6.06 1.05
CA LEU A 51 -6.80 -6.71 2.10
C LEU A 51 -8.08 -7.33 1.52
N ARG A 52 -8.78 -6.63 0.63
CA ARG A 52 -9.96 -7.16 -0.09
C ARG A 52 -9.60 -8.38 -0.93
N LEU A 53 -8.48 -8.35 -1.66
CA LEU A 53 -8.01 -9.48 -2.46
C LEU A 53 -7.67 -10.69 -1.56
N ILE A 54 -6.99 -10.47 -0.43
CA ILE A 54 -6.68 -11.54 0.53
C ILE A 54 -7.97 -12.17 1.06
N ILE A 55 -8.95 -11.37 1.45
CA ILE A 55 -10.24 -11.86 1.96
C ILE A 55 -10.99 -12.66 0.88
N GLN A 56 -11.04 -12.17 -0.36
CA GLN A 56 -11.68 -12.88 -1.47
C GLN A 56 -10.96 -14.18 -1.82
N HIS A 57 -9.63 -14.19 -1.83
CA HIS A 57 -8.83 -15.38 -2.06
C HIS A 57 -9.01 -16.43 -0.95
N HIS A 58 -9.17 -16.00 0.30
CA HIS A 58 -9.51 -16.91 1.41
C HIS A 58 -10.96 -17.42 1.35
N ALA A 59 -11.92 -16.57 0.96
CA ALA A 59 -13.33 -16.95 0.87
C ALA A 59 -13.61 -17.94 -0.27
N HIS A 60 -12.84 -17.90 -1.36
CA HIS A 60 -12.98 -18.84 -2.50
C HIS A 60 -12.29 -20.20 -2.24
N LYS A 61 -11.59 -20.35 -1.11
CA LYS A 61 -10.88 -21.58 -0.73
C LYS A 61 -11.64 -22.41 0.32
N GLN A 62 -12.79 -21.95 0.82
CA GLN A 62 -13.75 -22.74 1.58
C GLN A 62 -14.79 -23.35 0.65
#